data_AF-A0A841PWI8-F1
#
_entry.id   AF-A0A841PWI8-F1
#
_cell.length_a   1.000
_cell.length_b   1.000
_cell.length_c   1.000
_cell.angle_alpha   90.00
_cell.angle_beta   90.00
_cell.angle_gamma   90.00
#
_symmetry.space_group_name_H-M   'P 1'
#
loop_
_entity.id
_entity.type
_entity.pdbx_description
1 polymer ?
#
loop_
_entity_poly.entity_id
_entity_poly.type
_entity_poly.pdbx_seq_one_letter_code
_entity_poly.pdbx_strand_id
1 'polypeptide(L)'
;MPEAFNLDTTIIEPNSVADVKFSDSSNPYISGYLWENEKRGKKLVSKKQNLTLPSENGKHIIEIEAEWENGNSSYVFIVEVR
;
A
#
# COMPACT_ATOMS: atom_id res chain seq x y z
N MET A 1 26.24 -2.94 -1.04
CA MET A 1 24.96 -3.65 -1.25
C MET A 1 23.97 -3.02 -0.29
N PRO A 2 22.87 -2.40 -0.71
CA PRO A 2 21.87 -1.95 0.25
C PRO A 2 21.25 -3.18 0.91
N GLU A 3 21.12 -3.15 2.23
CA GLU A 3 20.50 -4.20 3.02
C GLU A 3 19.04 -4.39 2.58
N ALA A 4 18.60 -5.64 2.46
CA ALA A 4 17.20 -5.93 2.20
C ALA A 4 16.39 -5.42 3.40
N PHE A 5 15.54 -4.41 3.18
CA PHE A 5 14.52 -4.01 4.15
C PHE A 5 13.63 -5.23 4.40
N ASN A 6 13.72 -5.81 5.60
CA ASN A 6 12.93 -6.97 5.97
C ASN A 6 11.52 -6.46 6.31
N LEU A 7 10.66 -6.35 5.29
CA LEU A 7 9.27 -5.98 5.46
C LEU A 7 8.47 -7.22 5.86
N ASP A 8 7.84 -7.15 7.04
CA ASP A 8 6.94 -8.21 7.48
C ASP A 8 5.78 -8.38 6.48
N THR A 9 5.43 -9.63 6.19
CA THR A 9 4.33 -9.97 5.29
C THR A 9 3.04 -10.14 6.09
N THR A 10 1.98 -9.43 5.68
CA THR A 10 0.65 -9.55 6.30
C THR A 10 -0.24 -10.46 5.46
N ILE A 11 -0.84 -11.49 6.08
CA ILE A 11 -1.81 -12.37 5.41
C ILE A 11 -3.19 -11.73 5.46
N ILE A 12 -3.90 -11.68 4.33
CA ILE A 12 -5.21 -11.04 4.18
C ILE A 12 -6.18 -11.91 3.36
N GLU A 13 -7.48 -11.68 3.54
CA GLU A 13 -8.52 -12.25 2.69
C GLU A 13 -8.65 -11.46 1.36
N PRO A 14 -9.09 -12.10 0.26
CA PRO A 14 -9.32 -11.43 -1.01
C PRO A 14 -10.29 -10.25 -0.91
N ASN A 15 -9.99 -9.14 -1.61
CA ASN A 15 -10.80 -7.91 -1.62
C ASN A 15 -10.97 -7.24 -0.23
N SER A 16 -10.10 -7.54 0.73
CA SER A 16 -10.07 -6.84 2.01
C SER A 16 -9.92 -5.32 1.80
N VAL A 17 -10.53 -4.53 2.69
CA VAL A 17 -10.37 -3.08 2.69
C VAL A 17 -9.45 -2.70 3.83
N ALA A 18 -8.36 -2.00 3.51
CA ALA A 18 -7.46 -1.43 4.50
C ALA A 18 -7.90 -0.02 4.90
N ASP A 19 -7.76 0.29 6.19
CA ASP A 19 -7.81 1.65 6.74
C ASP A 19 -6.38 2.17 6.93
N VAL A 20 -6.02 3.24 6.22
CA VAL A 20 -4.70 3.88 6.35
C VAL A 20 -4.76 4.98 7.41
N LYS A 21 -3.89 4.91 8.42
CA LYS A 21 -3.80 5.91 9.49
C LYS A 21 -2.35 6.31 9.72
N PHE A 22 -2.11 7.60 9.91
CA PHE A 22 -0.81 8.15 10.21
C PHE A 22 -0.69 8.41 11.72
N SER A 23 0.50 8.17 12.28
CA SER A 23 0.76 8.29 13.73
C SER A 23 0.58 9.72 14.26
N ASP A 24 0.79 10.72 13.40
CA ASP A 24 0.57 12.14 13.68
C ASP A 24 -0.91 12.56 13.56
N SER A 25 -1.82 11.60 13.35
CA SER A 25 -3.25 11.81 13.12
C SER A 25 -3.58 12.66 11.87
N SER A 26 -2.63 12.85 10.97
CA SER A 26 -2.87 13.54 9.70
C SER A 26 -3.72 12.69 8.75
N ASN A 27 -4.41 13.37 7.82
CA ASN A 27 -5.27 12.75 6.81
C ASN A 27 -4.91 13.25 5.40
N PRO A 28 -3.72 12.92 4.89
CA PRO A 28 -3.30 13.28 3.55
C PRO A 28 -4.18 12.63 2.49
N TYR A 29 -4.15 13.14 1.26
CA TYR A 29 -4.68 12.39 0.12
C TYR A 29 -3.82 11.14 -0.08
N ILE A 30 -4.46 9.98 -0.29
CA ILE A 30 -3.74 8.72 -0.52
C ILE A 30 -4.08 8.09 -1.86
N SER A 31 -3.07 7.50 -2.48
CA SER A 31 -3.20 6.62 -3.64
C SER A 31 -2.43 5.33 -3.40
N GLY A 32 -3.04 4.19 -3.69
CA GLY A 32 -2.36 2.89 -3.60
C GLY A 32 -2.04 2.33 -4.98
N TYR A 33 -0.91 1.63 -5.09
CA TYR A 33 -0.43 1.01 -6.32
C TYR A 33 0.11 -0.39 -6.03
N LEU A 34 -0.10 -1.32 -6.96
CA LEU A 34 0.61 -2.59 -6.98
C LEU A 34 1.91 -2.43 -7.75
N TRP A 35 2.99 -2.98 -7.23
CA TRP A 35 4.23 -3.09 -7.98
C TRP A 35 4.14 -4.26 -8.96
N GLU A 36 4.50 -3.98 -10.20
CA GLU A 36 4.63 -4.97 -11.27
C GLU A 36 6.07 -4.92 -11.77
N ASN A 37 6.88 -5.88 -11.34
CA ASN A 37 8.34 -5.89 -11.52
C ASN A 37 8.98 -4.66 -10.84
N GLU A 38 9.71 -3.84 -11.60
CA GLU A 38 10.48 -2.70 -11.10
C GLU A 38 9.74 -1.35 -11.25
N LYS A 39 8.41 -1.37 -11.44
CA LYS A 39 7.62 -0.15 -11.59
C LYS A 39 6.24 -0.25 -10.93
N ARG A 40 5.65 0.93 -10.67
CA ARG A 40 4.22 1.04 -10.34
C ARG A 40 3.39 0.45 -11.48
N GLY A 41 2.59 -0.53 -11.14
CA GLY A 41 1.61 -1.19 -12.00
C GLY A 41 0.21 -0.66 -11.71
N LYS A 42 -0.73 -1.58 -11.48
CA LYS A 42 -2.15 -1.27 -11.26
C LYS A 42 -2.39 -0.34 -10.07
N LYS A 43 -3.13 0.76 -10.30
CA LYS A 43 -3.67 1.61 -9.23
C LYS A 43 -4.80 0.87 -8.50
N LEU A 44 -4.74 0.85 -7.17
CA LEU A 44 -5.76 0.31 -6.30
C LEU A 44 -6.91 1.30 -6.14
N VAL A 45 -8.12 0.77 -5.91
CA VAL A 45 -9.31 1.60 -5.67
C VAL A 45 -9.18 2.20 -4.27
N SER A 46 -9.14 3.54 -4.20
CA SER A 46 -9.13 4.27 -2.94
C SER A 46 -10.37 5.15 -2.79
N LYS A 47 -10.86 5.28 -1.56
CA LYS A 47 -11.92 6.23 -1.17
C LYS A 47 -11.55 6.84 0.17
N LYS A 48 -11.18 8.12 0.19
CA LYS A 48 -10.57 8.76 1.36
C LYS A 48 -9.38 7.92 1.83
N GLN A 49 -9.38 7.47 3.09
CA GLN A 49 -8.28 6.70 3.68
C GLN A 49 -8.46 5.19 3.55
N ASN A 50 -9.47 4.75 2.78
CA ASN A 50 -9.70 3.34 2.51
C ASN A 50 -9.07 2.92 1.19
N LEU A 51 -8.46 1.74 1.21
CA LEU A 51 -7.86 1.12 0.05
C LEU A 51 -8.38 -0.31 -0.12
N THR A 52 -8.94 -0.63 -1.28
CA THR A 52 -9.29 -2.01 -1.61
C THR A 52 -8.03 -2.76 -2.02
N LEU A 53 -7.68 -3.80 -1.26
CA LEU A 53 -6.50 -4.63 -1.47
C LEU A 53 -6.74 -5.67 -2.59
N PRO A 54 -5.68 -6.29 -3.12
CA PRO A 54 -5.79 -7.30 -4.17
C PRO A 54 -6.69 -8.47 -3.80
N SER A 55 -7.27 -9.08 -4.82
CA SER A 55 -8.08 -10.30 -4.71
C SER A 55 -7.38 -11.54 -5.26
N GLU A 56 -6.30 -11.35 -6.01
CA GLU A 56 -5.56 -12.45 -6.61
C GLU A 56 -4.66 -13.08 -5.55
N ASN A 57 -4.67 -14.42 -5.46
CA ASN A 57 -3.88 -15.13 -4.46
C ASN A 57 -2.38 -14.92 -4.69
N GLY A 58 -1.62 -14.98 -3.59
CA GLY A 58 -0.17 -14.86 -3.61
C GLY A 58 0.33 -13.54 -3.00
N LYS A 59 1.63 -13.30 -3.17
CA LYS A 59 2.30 -12.13 -2.59
C LYS A 59 2.18 -10.91 -3.51
N HIS A 60 1.78 -9.80 -2.92
CA HIS A 60 1.66 -8.51 -3.58
C HIS A 60 2.47 -7.47 -2.83
N ILE A 61 3.12 -6.59 -3.57
CA ILE A 61 3.80 -5.42 -3.02
C ILE A 61 2.92 -4.22 -3.30
N ILE A 62 2.51 -3.54 -2.24
CA ILE A 62 1.63 -2.38 -2.28
C ILE A 62 2.44 -1.14 -1.91
N GLU A 63 2.39 -0.13 -2.76
CA GLU A 63 2.87 1.21 -2.44
C GLU A 63 1.71 2.13 -2.12
N ILE A 64 1.78 2.82 -0.99
CA ILE A 64 0.86 3.86 -0.59
C ILE A 64 1.58 5.19 -0.70
N GLU A 65 1.17 5.99 -1.66
CA GLU A 65 1.61 7.37 -1.82
C GLU A 65 0.67 8.27 -1.03
N ALA A 66 1.25 9.11 -0.17
CA ALA A 66 0.56 10.05 0.69
C ALA A 66 1.00 11.48 0.35
N GLU A 67 0.03 12.35 0.13
CA GLU A 67 0.24 13.75 -0.26
C GLU A 67 -0.41 14.69 0.76
N TRP A 68 0.44 15.50 1.41
CA TRP A 68 0.07 16.63 2.25
C TRP A 68 0.22 17.93 1.46
N GLU A 69 -0.30 19.05 1.98
CA GLU A 69 -0.16 20.36 1.34
C GLU A 69 1.31 20.76 1.10
N ASN A 70 2.22 20.36 2.00
CA ASN A 70 3.62 20.79 2.00
C ASN A 70 4.62 19.66 1.67
N GLY A 71 4.16 18.52 1.15
CA GLY A 71 5.06 17.43 0.80
C GLY A 71 4.35 16.12 0.55
N ASN A 72 5.12 15.12 0.10
CA ASN A 72 4.64 13.77 -0.13
C ASN A 72 5.59 12.74 0.49
N SER A 73 5.09 11.52 0.64
CA SER A 73 5.86 10.38 1.11
C SER A 73 5.27 9.09 0.54
N SER A 74 6.08 8.05 0.46
CA SER A 74 5.69 6.74 -0.06
C SER A 74 6.06 5.64 0.92
N TYR A 75 5.12 4.70 1.10
CA TYR A 75 5.23 3.58 2.03
C TYR A 75 4.99 2.26 1.30
N VAL A 76 5.86 1.27 1.52
CA VAL A 76 5.77 -0.03 0.85
C VAL A 76 5.39 -1.11 1.86
N PHE A 77 4.39 -1.92 1.51
CA PHE A 77 3.88 -3.04 2.29
C PHE A 77 3.88 -4.32 1.44
N ILE A 78 4.16 -5.46 2.08
CA ILE A 78 4.03 -6.78 1.46
C ILE A 78 2.81 -7.47 2.08
N VAL A 79 1.86 -7.86 1.23
CA VAL A 79 0.68 -8.63 1.65
C VAL A 79 0.66 -9.97 0.93
N GLU A 80 0.14 -11.00 1.59
CA GLU A 80 -0.13 -12.29 0.97
C GLU A 80 -1.62 -12.57 1.03
N VAL A 81 -2.25 -12.65 -0.14
CA VAL A 81 -3.67 -12.98 -0.27
C VAL A 81 -3.81 -14.50 -0.25
N ARG A 82 -4.61 -15.01 0.69
CA ARG A 82 -4.91 -16.44 0.85
C ARG A 82 -6.38 -16.70 1.09
#